data_AF-A0A7Y3KWJ4-F1
#
_entry.id   AF-A0A7Y3KWJ4-F1
#
_cell.length_a   1.000
_cell.length_b   1.000
_cell.length_c   1.000
_cell.angle_alpha   90.00
_cell.angle_beta   90.00
_cell.angle_gamma   90.00
#
_symmetry.space_group_name_H-M   'P 1'
#
loop_
_entity.id
_entity.type
_entity.pdbx_description
1 polymer ?
#
loop_
_entity_poly.entity_id
_entity_poly.type
_entity_poly.pdbx_seq_one_letter_code
_entity_poly.pdbx_strand_id
1 'polypeptide(L)'
;YSFTGWNTSPDGSGTSYQLGSSLTTSAPLTLYAQWTIQLLTTSFDSNGAGLSLPAESAPYGSSITLPSTGVLNRSGYTLLGWDPSASALVPQYSPGASISPTTSLTLYAIWARNPAGVVFDPNGGHGIIPAVQGFVGQTTQLPDSTTIFNPHHTFQGWSSTPHGPVSEKSGESFVLSGNSTLYAQWSLDQERVRFVVPGVRATERTVAWGGTIHFPRVRAPRRHERFVGWKRVGAGAHLQSSSSVVRVVASGTFSAVFVRESVTPHRVVIHFDVTGASGKMAPQSLVEGSVWTIPSGVSLHRPGFKFLGWSTSSAAVTVNRPAGFREKVTRASTLFAVWKALPSTGTLTEVAVIEIFNPNSTILSSAMVSAVQNAAQKVVRLGYHQVVVYGYATGADSAIGAVGLSERRAQVATALLRTDLLRLGDGNVSIKPLGEGRFTNSALSSFRVAEIFAH
;
A
#
# COMPACT_ATOMS: atom_id res chain seq x y z
N TYR A 1 5.96 -58.05 -85.62
CA TYR A 1 4.97 -58.10 -86.71
C TYR A 1 4.10 -59.33 -86.51
N SER A 2 2.80 -59.23 -86.77
CA SER A 2 1.87 -60.36 -86.71
C SER A 2 1.48 -60.75 -88.13
N PHE A 3 1.51 -62.04 -88.43
CA PHE A 3 1.04 -62.57 -89.71
C PHE A 3 -0.47 -62.39 -89.82
N THR A 4 -0.96 -61.71 -90.86
CA THR A 4 -2.40 -61.45 -91.03
C THR A 4 -3.05 -62.33 -92.09
N GLY A 5 -2.26 -62.92 -92.99
CA GLY A 5 -2.76 -63.77 -94.05
C GLY A 5 -1.91 -63.67 -95.31
N TRP A 6 -2.49 -64.15 -96.40
CA TRP A 6 -1.85 -64.21 -97.70
C TRP A 6 -2.58 -63.28 -98.69
N ASN A 7 -1.87 -62.69 -99.65
CA ASN A 7 -2.45 -61.86 -100.71
C ASN A 7 -1.91 -62.25 -102.09
N THR A 8 -2.67 -62.06 -103.16
CA THR A 8 -2.22 -62.32 -104.54
C THR A 8 -1.26 -61.27 -105.10
N SER A 9 -1.09 -60.13 -104.41
CA SER A 9 -0.15 -59.06 -104.75
C SER A 9 0.79 -58.76 -103.56
N PRO A 10 2.09 -58.45 -103.80
CA PRO A 10 3.03 -58.15 -102.73
C PRO A 10 2.67 -56.88 -101.94
N ASP A 11 2.07 -55.89 -102.59
CA ASP A 11 1.65 -54.62 -101.99
C ASP A 11 0.29 -54.69 -101.26
N GLY A 12 -0.35 -55.85 -101.26
CA GLY A 12 -1.65 -56.07 -100.60
C GLY A 12 -2.88 -55.61 -101.39
N SER A 13 -2.71 -55.07 -102.60
CA SER A 13 -3.84 -54.61 -103.44
C SER A 13 -4.66 -55.74 -104.09
N GLY A 14 -4.17 -56.99 -104.01
CA GLY A 14 -4.83 -58.16 -104.57
C GLY A 14 -5.87 -58.79 -103.63
N THR A 15 -6.30 -60.01 -103.96
CA THR A 15 -7.27 -60.76 -103.17
C THR A 15 -6.63 -61.26 -101.88
N SER A 16 -7.28 -60.99 -100.74
CA SER A 16 -6.80 -61.40 -99.41
C SER A 16 -7.39 -62.74 -98.98
N TYR A 17 -6.54 -63.62 -98.43
CA TYR A 17 -6.90 -64.91 -97.87
C TYR A 17 -6.50 -64.98 -96.40
N GLN A 18 -7.47 -65.32 -95.53
CA GLN A 18 -7.24 -65.47 -94.09
C GLN A 18 -6.50 -66.77 -93.79
N LEU A 19 -5.75 -66.82 -92.69
CA LEU A 19 -5.08 -68.02 -92.22
C LEU A 19 -6.09 -69.18 -92.04
N GLY A 20 -5.77 -70.36 -92.54
CA GLY A 20 -6.63 -71.55 -92.47
C GLY A 20 -7.74 -71.63 -93.53
N SER A 21 -7.84 -70.63 -94.42
CA SER A 21 -8.79 -70.69 -95.54
C SER A 21 -8.37 -71.75 -96.55
N SER A 22 -9.35 -72.55 -97.02
CA SER A 22 -9.14 -73.46 -98.15
C SER A 22 -9.08 -72.67 -99.45
N LEU A 23 -8.07 -72.96 -100.29
CA LEU A 23 -7.87 -72.33 -101.58
C LEU A 23 -7.80 -73.39 -102.67
N THR A 24 -8.69 -73.28 -103.67
CA THR A 24 -8.69 -74.15 -104.85
C THR A 24 -8.12 -73.37 -106.02
N THR A 25 -7.01 -73.85 -106.59
CA THR A 25 -6.31 -73.20 -107.71
C THR A 25 -6.32 -74.11 -108.94
N SER A 26 -6.69 -73.58 -110.10
CA SER A 26 -6.63 -74.29 -111.39
C SER A 26 -5.28 -74.14 -112.12
N ALA A 27 -4.36 -73.32 -111.57
CA ALA A 27 -3.02 -73.04 -112.09
C ALA A 27 -2.08 -72.66 -110.92
N PRO A 28 -0.75 -72.69 -111.11
CA PRO A 28 0.20 -72.23 -110.08
C PRO A 28 -0.10 -70.79 -109.65
N LEU A 29 -0.21 -70.56 -108.34
CA LEU A 29 -0.51 -69.26 -107.75
C LEU A 29 0.58 -68.91 -106.74
N THR A 30 1.16 -67.70 -106.87
CA THR A 30 2.07 -67.13 -105.88
C THR A 30 1.26 -66.32 -104.88
N LEU A 31 1.51 -66.54 -103.59
CA LEU A 31 0.91 -65.78 -102.51
C LEU A 31 1.99 -65.06 -101.72
N TYR A 32 1.70 -63.83 -101.33
CA TYR A 32 2.58 -62.98 -100.55
C TYR A 32 2.07 -62.89 -99.12
N ALA A 33 2.96 -63.19 -98.16
CA ALA A 33 2.65 -63.08 -96.75
C ALA A 33 2.43 -61.61 -96.38
N GLN A 34 1.27 -61.31 -95.80
CA GLN A 34 0.94 -59.98 -95.29
C GLN A 34 1.16 -59.94 -93.79
N TRP A 35 1.73 -58.82 -93.34
CA TRP A 35 2.14 -58.62 -91.95
C TRP A 35 1.60 -57.28 -91.46
N THR A 36 1.07 -57.27 -90.25
CA THR A 36 0.72 -56.02 -89.56
C THR A 36 1.76 -55.75 -88.47
N ILE A 37 2.14 -54.48 -88.32
CA ILE A 37 3.10 -54.10 -87.31
C ILE A 37 2.51 -54.35 -85.92
N GLN A 38 3.33 -54.90 -85.02
CA GLN A 38 2.89 -55.11 -83.65
C GLN A 38 3.08 -53.82 -82.88
N LEU A 39 2.00 -53.29 -82.32
CA LEU A 39 2.06 -52.17 -81.40
C LEU A 39 2.37 -52.70 -79.99
N LEU A 40 3.35 -52.08 -79.35
CA LEU A 40 3.67 -52.29 -77.95
C LEU A 40 3.08 -51.14 -77.14
N THR A 41 2.43 -51.48 -76.04
CA THR A 41 1.80 -50.50 -75.15
C THR A 41 2.62 -50.32 -73.88
N THR A 42 2.96 -49.08 -73.56
CA THR A 42 3.57 -48.69 -72.30
C THR A 42 2.55 -47.94 -71.46
N SER A 43 2.18 -48.52 -70.33
CA SER A 43 1.27 -47.91 -69.37
C SER A 43 2.04 -47.22 -68.26
N PHE A 44 1.50 -46.12 -67.74
CA PHE A 44 2.15 -45.33 -66.70
C PHE A 44 1.28 -45.32 -65.44
N ASP A 45 1.82 -45.87 -64.36
CA ASP A 45 1.24 -45.78 -63.03
C ASP A 45 1.91 -44.65 -62.25
N SER A 46 1.13 -43.66 -61.83
CA SER A 46 1.65 -42.51 -61.09
C SER A 46 2.07 -42.81 -59.66
N ASN A 47 1.85 -44.04 -59.20
CA ASN A 47 2.30 -44.61 -57.94
C ASN A 47 2.04 -43.70 -56.74
N GLY A 48 0.79 -43.25 -56.63
CA GLY A 48 0.31 -42.42 -55.52
C GLY A 48 0.21 -40.91 -55.80
N ALA A 49 0.44 -40.43 -57.02
CA ALA A 49 0.17 -39.03 -57.39
C ALA A 49 -1.29 -38.77 -57.79
N GLY A 50 -2.14 -39.81 -57.87
CA GLY A 50 -3.59 -39.69 -58.10
C GLY A 50 -4.02 -39.32 -59.52
N LEU A 51 -3.09 -38.88 -60.38
CA LEU A 51 -3.32 -38.66 -61.80
C LEU A 51 -3.12 -39.94 -62.60
N SER A 52 -3.99 -40.19 -63.57
CA SER A 52 -3.81 -41.23 -64.58
C SER A 52 -3.17 -40.61 -65.81
N LEU A 53 -2.05 -41.18 -66.26
CA LEU A 53 -1.41 -40.76 -67.50
C LEU A 53 -1.89 -41.66 -68.65
N PRO A 54 -2.09 -41.09 -69.85
CA PRO A 54 -2.44 -41.91 -71.01
C PRO A 54 -1.31 -42.90 -71.30
N ALA A 55 -1.67 -44.14 -71.63
CA ALA A 55 -0.71 -45.11 -72.12
C ALA A 55 -0.23 -44.70 -73.52
N GLU A 56 1.04 -44.97 -73.83
CA GLU A 56 1.61 -44.76 -75.15
C GLU A 56 1.72 -46.08 -75.91
N SER A 57 1.37 -46.06 -77.19
CA SER A 57 1.52 -47.23 -78.07
C SER A 57 2.40 -46.88 -79.25
N ALA A 58 3.45 -47.67 -79.47
CA ALA A 58 4.40 -47.47 -80.56
C ALA A 58 4.71 -48.78 -81.27
N PRO A 59 5.07 -48.75 -82.56
CA PRO A 59 5.52 -49.94 -83.27
C PRO A 59 6.76 -50.57 -82.62
N TYR A 60 6.84 -51.90 -82.64
CA TYR A 60 8.04 -52.63 -82.21
C TYR A 60 9.31 -52.03 -82.85
N GLY A 61 10.33 -51.76 -82.02
CA GLY A 61 11.61 -51.15 -82.44
C GLY A 61 11.60 -49.63 -82.53
N SER A 62 10.46 -48.96 -82.28
CA SER A 62 10.39 -47.50 -82.16
C SER A 62 10.66 -47.05 -80.72
N SER A 63 11.13 -45.82 -80.57
CA SER A 63 11.32 -45.18 -79.26
C SER A 63 10.09 -44.38 -78.82
N ILE A 64 9.78 -44.39 -77.52
CA ILE A 64 8.83 -43.51 -76.86
C ILE A 64 9.56 -42.57 -75.90
N THR A 65 8.94 -41.44 -75.55
CA THR A 65 9.52 -40.49 -74.58
C THR A 65 8.73 -40.57 -73.29
N LEU A 66 9.40 -40.89 -72.18
CA LEU A 66 8.75 -41.00 -70.88
C LEU A 66 8.25 -39.63 -70.40
N PRO A 67 7.17 -39.57 -69.59
CA PRO A 67 6.70 -38.32 -69.01
C PRO A 67 7.80 -37.63 -68.20
N SER A 68 7.95 -36.32 -68.39
CA SER A 68 8.95 -35.48 -67.75
C SER A 68 8.50 -34.94 -66.39
N THR A 69 9.39 -34.25 -65.69
CA THR A 69 9.07 -33.55 -64.45
C THR A 69 8.00 -32.48 -64.68
N GLY A 70 6.99 -32.41 -63.81
CA GLY A 70 5.92 -31.40 -63.85
C GLY A 70 4.60 -31.90 -64.44
N VAL A 71 4.59 -33.06 -65.12
CA VAL A 71 3.36 -33.71 -65.60
C VAL A 71 2.58 -34.35 -64.44
N LEU A 72 3.30 -34.84 -63.43
CA LEU A 72 2.73 -35.41 -62.20
C LEU A 72 3.03 -34.52 -61.00
N ASN A 73 2.04 -34.35 -60.12
CA ASN A 73 2.18 -33.64 -58.86
C ASN A 73 1.81 -34.57 -57.69
N ARG A 74 2.76 -34.82 -56.79
CA ARG A 74 2.55 -35.53 -55.53
C ARG A 74 3.08 -34.66 -54.40
N SER A 75 2.18 -34.03 -53.65
CA SER A 75 2.54 -33.05 -52.61
C SER A 75 3.55 -33.65 -51.60
N GLY A 76 4.67 -32.94 -51.40
CA GLY A 76 5.76 -33.36 -50.50
C GLY A 76 6.73 -34.39 -51.10
N TYR A 77 6.64 -34.69 -52.39
CA TYR A 77 7.54 -35.61 -53.09
C TYR A 77 8.13 -35.00 -54.36
N THR A 78 9.28 -35.52 -54.78
CA THR A 78 9.95 -35.23 -56.06
C THR A 78 9.98 -36.50 -56.90
N LEU A 79 9.58 -36.40 -58.17
CA LEU A 79 9.67 -37.51 -59.12
C LEU A 79 11.15 -37.77 -59.44
N LEU A 80 11.65 -38.95 -59.08
CA LEU A 80 13.00 -39.38 -59.43
C LEU A 80 13.07 -39.95 -60.85
N GLY A 81 11.98 -40.57 -61.32
CA GLY A 81 11.97 -41.29 -62.60
C GLY A 81 10.92 -42.41 -62.65
N TRP A 82 11.13 -43.35 -63.56
CA TRP A 82 10.22 -44.44 -63.88
C TRP A 82 10.92 -45.79 -63.77
N ASP A 83 10.21 -46.79 -63.26
CA ASP A 83 10.74 -48.15 -63.10
C ASP A 83 9.67 -49.21 -63.39
N PRO A 84 10.02 -50.38 -63.97
CA PRO A 84 9.09 -51.50 -64.11
C PRO A 84 8.60 -52.06 -62.75
N SER A 85 9.31 -51.81 -61.66
CA SER A 85 8.94 -52.20 -60.30
C SER A 85 8.39 -51.02 -59.49
N ALA A 86 7.17 -51.16 -58.97
CA ALA A 86 6.53 -50.15 -58.14
C ALA A 86 7.28 -49.83 -56.83
N SER A 87 8.15 -50.74 -56.37
CA SER A 87 8.91 -50.64 -55.11
C SER A 87 10.38 -50.28 -55.30
N ALA A 88 10.79 -49.92 -56.53
CA ALA A 88 12.16 -49.51 -56.78
C ALA A 88 12.55 -48.28 -55.94
N LEU A 89 13.77 -48.30 -55.37
CA LEU A 89 14.31 -47.19 -54.59
C LEU A 89 14.98 -46.14 -55.46
N VAL A 90 15.56 -46.60 -56.58
CA VAL A 90 16.20 -45.78 -57.60
C VAL A 90 15.56 -46.18 -58.92
N PRO A 91 15.03 -45.23 -59.71
CA PRO A 91 14.39 -45.57 -60.97
C PRO A 91 15.41 -46.01 -62.02
N GLN A 92 15.03 -46.99 -62.84
CA GLN A 92 15.79 -47.39 -64.02
C GLN A 92 15.87 -46.27 -65.07
N TYR A 93 14.82 -45.46 -65.23
CA TYR A 93 14.75 -44.42 -66.25
C TYR A 93 14.50 -43.05 -65.64
N SER A 94 15.28 -42.05 -66.07
CA SER A 94 15.05 -40.66 -65.67
C SER A 94 13.77 -40.09 -66.31
N PRO A 95 13.13 -39.06 -65.71
CA PRO A 95 11.99 -38.37 -66.31
C PRO A 95 12.36 -37.80 -67.69
N GLY A 96 11.50 -37.94 -68.69
CA GLY A 96 11.79 -37.49 -70.05
C GLY A 96 12.74 -38.38 -70.86
N ALA A 97 13.22 -39.50 -70.30
CA ALA A 97 14.10 -40.40 -71.03
C ALA A 97 13.39 -41.01 -72.25
N SER A 98 14.14 -41.27 -73.32
CA SER A 98 13.64 -42.02 -74.46
C SER A 98 13.96 -43.50 -74.31
N ILE A 99 12.95 -44.36 -74.43
CA ILE A 99 13.11 -45.82 -74.31
C ILE A 99 12.55 -46.53 -75.53
N SER A 100 13.09 -47.71 -75.86
CA SER A 100 12.60 -48.57 -76.95
C SER A 100 12.15 -49.93 -76.38
N PRO A 101 10.88 -50.06 -75.94
CA PRO A 101 10.37 -51.29 -75.36
C PRO A 101 10.44 -52.46 -76.35
N THR A 102 10.75 -53.66 -75.86
CA THR A 102 10.70 -54.91 -76.66
C THR A 102 9.42 -55.71 -76.41
N THR A 103 8.69 -55.38 -75.34
CA THR A 103 7.38 -55.94 -74.97
C THR A 103 6.52 -54.83 -74.38
N SER A 104 5.20 -55.02 -74.33
CA SER A 104 4.33 -54.13 -73.56
C SER A 104 4.68 -54.21 -72.07
N LEU A 105 4.70 -53.07 -71.37
CA LEU A 105 5.04 -53.01 -69.94
C LEU A 105 4.28 -51.89 -69.22
N THR A 106 4.29 -51.97 -67.90
CA THR A 106 3.84 -50.87 -67.01
C THR A 106 5.07 -50.27 -66.34
N LEU A 107 5.18 -48.95 -66.36
CA LEU A 107 6.17 -48.19 -65.63
C LEU A 107 5.53 -47.45 -64.46
N TYR A 108 6.14 -47.56 -63.30
CA TYR A 108 5.72 -46.92 -62.07
C TYR A 108 6.60 -45.70 -61.78
N ALA A 109 5.97 -44.59 -61.41
CA ALA A 109 6.69 -43.42 -60.95
C ALA A 109 7.40 -43.69 -59.62
N ILE A 110 8.68 -43.37 -59.53
CA ILE A 110 9.49 -43.50 -58.32
C ILE A 110 9.70 -42.13 -57.70
N TRP A 111 9.39 -42.00 -56.41
CA TRP A 111 9.28 -40.73 -55.71
C TRP A 111 10.24 -40.66 -54.52
N ALA A 112 10.93 -39.53 -54.35
CA ALA A 112 11.63 -39.19 -53.11
C ALA A 112 10.77 -38.26 -52.26
N ARG A 113 10.70 -38.48 -50.94
CA ARG A 113 10.11 -37.49 -50.02
C ARG A 113 11.00 -36.26 -49.94
N ASN A 114 10.39 -35.08 -49.97
CA ASN A 114 11.12 -33.82 -49.87
C ASN A 114 11.54 -33.61 -48.40
N PRO A 115 12.85 -33.46 -48.10
CA PRO A 115 13.31 -33.16 -46.76
C PRO A 115 12.79 -31.78 -46.33
N ALA A 116 12.53 -31.63 -45.03
CA ALA A 116 12.08 -30.39 -44.43
C ALA A 116 12.63 -30.28 -43.01
N GLY A 117 12.90 -29.06 -42.57
CA GLY A 117 13.36 -28.81 -41.21
C GLY A 117 12.94 -27.45 -40.70
N VAL A 118 12.79 -27.35 -39.38
CA VAL A 118 12.50 -26.10 -38.70
C VAL A 118 13.62 -25.80 -37.71
N VAL A 119 14.16 -24.59 -37.81
CA VAL A 119 15.14 -24.03 -36.88
C VAL A 119 14.42 -23.03 -35.97
N PHE A 120 14.76 -23.04 -34.68
CA PHE A 120 14.17 -22.15 -33.69
C PHE A 120 15.19 -21.10 -33.26
N ASP A 121 14.89 -19.84 -33.53
CA ASP A 121 15.71 -18.69 -33.16
C ASP A 121 15.15 -18.07 -31.87
N PRO A 122 15.94 -17.96 -30.79
CA PRO A 122 15.54 -17.29 -29.55
C PRO A 122 15.21 -15.80 -29.71
N ASN A 123 15.54 -15.18 -30.86
CA ASN A 123 15.15 -13.84 -31.30
C ASN A 123 15.44 -12.77 -30.24
N GLY A 124 16.72 -12.60 -29.91
CA GLY A 124 17.19 -11.71 -28.84
C GLY A 124 17.14 -12.32 -27.43
N GLY A 125 16.51 -13.49 -27.27
CA GLY A 125 16.66 -14.33 -26.08
C GLY A 125 17.97 -15.13 -26.07
N HIS A 126 18.13 -15.93 -25.03
CA HIS A 126 19.24 -16.85 -24.82
C HIS A 126 18.73 -18.30 -24.78
N GLY A 127 19.65 -19.24 -24.95
CA GLY A 127 19.36 -20.68 -24.99
C GLY A 127 19.53 -21.26 -26.39
N ILE A 128 19.41 -22.57 -26.49
CA ILE A 128 19.52 -23.31 -27.75
C ILE A 128 18.39 -24.33 -27.78
N ILE A 129 17.67 -24.36 -28.89
CA ILE A 129 16.68 -25.39 -29.17
C ILE A 129 17.17 -26.21 -30.36
N PRO A 130 17.26 -27.55 -30.24
CA PRO A 130 17.61 -28.40 -31.36
C PRO A 130 16.66 -28.19 -32.54
N ALA A 131 17.21 -28.04 -33.74
CA ALA A 131 16.41 -28.02 -34.96
C ALA A 131 15.70 -29.37 -35.15
N VAL A 132 14.48 -29.32 -35.67
CA VAL A 132 13.74 -30.53 -36.05
C VAL A 132 13.94 -30.78 -37.54
N GLN A 133 14.26 -32.02 -37.89
CA GLN A 133 14.41 -32.48 -39.26
C GLN A 133 13.40 -33.58 -39.55
N GLY A 134 12.93 -33.63 -40.79
CA GLY A 134 11.95 -34.61 -41.25
C GLY A 134 11.65 -34.44 -42.73
N PHE A 135 10.40 -34.68 -43.10
CA PHE A 135 9.90 -34.57 -44.46
C PHE A 135 8.66 -33.70 -44.53
N VAL A 136 8.41 -33.10 -45.70
CA VAL A 136 7.20 -32.31 -45.95
C VAL A 136 5.95 -33.14 -45.62
N GLY A 137 5.02 -32.52 -44.88
CA GLY A 137 3.78 -33.13 -44.41
C GLY A 137 3.89 -33.89 -43.09
N GLN A 138 5.10 -34.10 -42.54
CA GLN A 138 5.24 -34.61 -41.17
C GLN A 138 4.91 -33.53 -40.14
N THR A 139 4.40 -33.96 -38.99
CA THR A 139 4.12 -33.09 -37.85
C THR A 139 5.18 -33.24 -36.77
N THR A 140 5.48 -32.13 -36.10
CA THR A 140 6.30 -32.09 -34.88
C THR A 140 5.61 -31.24 -33.81
N GLN A 141 5.97 -31.41 -32.55
CA GLN A 141 5.51 -30.54 -31.48
C GLN A 141 6.40 -29.30 -31.40
N LEU A 142 5.80 -28.13 -31.25
CA LEU A 142 6.55 -26.91 -31.04
C LEU A 142 7.15 -26.88 -29.63
N PRO A 143 8.45 -26.53 -29.53
CA PRO A 143 9.15 -26.48 -28.26
C PRO A 143 8.57 -25.41 -27.35
N ASP A 144 8.66 -25.66 -26.05
CA ASP A 144 8.30 -24.70 -25.01
C ASP A 144 9.47 -23.78 -24.64
N SER A 145 9.22 -22.87 -23.69
CA SER A 145 10.24 -21.93 -23.20
C SER A 145 11.12 -22.52 -22.09
N THR A 146 11.18 -23.84 -21.90
CA THR A 146 12.02 -24.41 -20.81
C THR A 146 13.51 -24.32 -21.11
N THR A 147 13.88 -24.22 -22.39
CA THR A 147 15.27 -24.20 -22.88
C THR A 147 15.73 -22.82 -23.36
N ILE A 148 14.81 -21.86 -23.43
CA ILE A 148 15.09 -20.48 -23.85
C ILE A 148 14.58 -19.49 -22.80
N PHE A 149 15.28 -18.39 -22.61
CA PHE A 149 14.85 -17.33 -21.73
C PHE A 149 15.32 -15.98 -22.24
N ASN A 150 14.56 -14.93 -21.94
CA ASN A 150 14.94 -13.55 -22.22
C ASN A 150 14.69 -12.74 -20.93
N PRO A 151 15.73 -12.20 -20.28
CA PRO A 151 15.58 -11.48 -19.02
C PRO A 151 14.50 -10.41 -19.10
N HIS A 152 13.62 -10.38 -18.10
CA HIS A 152 12.52 -9.42 -17.99
C HIS A 152 11.44 -9.53 -19.08
N HIS A 153 11.37 -10.68 -19.74
CA HIS A 153 10.35 -10.97 -20.73
C HIS A 153 9.72 -12.35 -20.51
N THR A 154 8.44 -12.44 -20.86
CA THR A 154 7.67 -13.67 -20.90
C THR A 154 7.56 -14.15 -22.36
N PHE A 155 7.88 -15.42 -22.60
CA PHE A 155 7.72 -16.07 -23.90
C PHE A 155 6.24 -16.18 -24.27
N GLN A 156 5.88 -15.71 -25.47
CA GLN A 156 4.51 -15.69 -25.97
C GLN A 156 4.22 -16.81 -26.99
N GLY A 157 5.25 -17.31 -27.67
CA GLY A 157 5.13 -18.28 -28.75
C GLY A 157 6.13 -18.01 -29.88
N TRP A 158 5.85 -18.59 -31.04
CA TRP A 158 6.69 -18.56 -32.22
C TRP A 158 6.04 -17.75 -33.35
N SER A 159 6.87 -17.09 -34.15
CA SER A 159 6.48 -16.38 -35.38
C SER A 159 7.34 -16.81 -36.55
N SER A 160 6.79 -16.77 -37.76
CA SER A 160 7.55 -16.99 -39.00
C SER A 160 8.50 -15.83 -39.36
N THR A 161 8.42 -14.70 -38.64
CA THR A 161 9.30 -13.55 -38.85
C THR A 161 9.79 -12.99 -37.51
N PRO A 162 10.96 -12.32 -37.45
CA PRO A 162 11.51 -11.80 -36.19
C PRO A 162 10.61 -10.80 -35.46
N HIS A 163 9.81 -10.02 -36.19
CA HIS A 163 8.94 -8.97 -35.64
C HIS A 163 7.46 -9.18 -35.96
N GLY A 164 7.08 -10.39 -36.36
CA GLY A 164 5.70 -10.73 -36.69
C GLY A 164 4.86 -11.00 -35.43
N PRO A 165 3.52 -11.10 -35.59
CA PRO A 165 2.68 -11.61 -34.53
C PRO A 165 3.04 -13.07 -34.21
N VAL A 166 2.73 -13.51 -33.00
CA VAL A 166 2.74 -14.94 -32.65
C VAL A 166 1.72 -15.65 -33.54
N SER A 167 2.18 -16.62 -34.33
CA SER A 167 1.33 -17.45 -35.18
C SER A 167 1.19 -18.87 -34.64
N GLU A 168 2.21 -19.36 -33.93
CA GLU A 168 2.23 -20.72 -33.40
C GLU A 168 2.52 -20.72 -31.90
N LYS A 169 1.75 -21.48 -31.10
CA LYS A 169 1.99 -21.58 -29.66
C LYS A 169 2.86 -22.79 -29.31
N SER A 170 3.56 -22.68 -28.20
CA SER A 170 4.29 -23.80 -27.60
C SER A 170 3.37 -25.01 -27.38
N GLY A 171 3.86 -26.21 -27.70
CA GLY A 171 3.10 -27.46 -27.56
C GLY A 171 2.00 -27.66 -28.59
N GLU A 172 1.87 -26.80 -29.60
CA GLU A 172 1.00 -27.07 -30.75
C GLU A 172 1.72 -27.95 -31.78
N SER A 173 0.93 -28.70 -32.55
CA SER A 173 1.43 -29.50 -33.67
C SER A 173 1.77 -28.58 -34.85
N PHE A 174 2.99 -28.63 -35.34
CA PHE A 174 3.48 -27.89 -36.50
C PHE A 174 3.75 -28.84 -37.67
N VAL A 175 3.20 -28.53 -38.85
CA VAL A 175 3.41 -29.30 -40.08
C VAL A 175 4.62 -28.75 -40.82
N LEU A 176 5.59 -29.62 -41.11
CA LEU A 176 6.74 -29.26 -41.92
C LEU A 176 6.30 -29.05 -43.38
N SER A 177 6.40 -27.83 -43.89
CA SER A 177 6.07 -27.48 -45.28
C SER A 177 7.32 -27.29 -46.17
N GLY A 178 8.50 -27.30 -45.57
CA GLY A 178 9.80 -27.05 -46.18
C GLY A 178 10.79 -26.63 -45.11
N ASN A 179 11.92 -26.05 -45.52
CA ASN A 179 12.87 -25.47 -44.57
C ASN A 179 12.38 -24.11 -44.07
N SER A 180 12.29 -23.94 -42.76
CA SER A 180 11.80 -22.71 -42.13
C SER A 180 12.59 -22.34 -40.87
N THR A 181 12.44 -21.09 -40.46
CA THR A 181 12.94 -20.59 -39.17
C THR A 181 11.78 -19.96 -38.43
N LEU A 182 11.59 -20.36 -37.17
CA LEU A 182 10.62 -19.78 -36.27
C LEU A 182 11.34 -18.95 -35.21
N TYR A 183 10.84 -17.75 -34.97
CA TYR A 183 11.43 -16.76 -34.08
C TYR A 183 10.60 -16.64 -32.81
N ALA A 184 11.25 -16.79 -31.65
CA ALA A 184 10.61 -16.61 -30.36
C ALA A 184 10.07 -15.18 -30.23
N GLN A 185 8.85 -15.05 -29.73
CA GLN A 185 8.24 -13.75 -29.46
C GLN A 185 8.11 -13.53 -27.97
N TRP A 186 8.47 -12.33 -27.53
CA TRP A 186 8.65 -11.98 -26.13
C TRP A 186 7.79 -10.77 -25.78
N SER A 187 7.17 -10.77 -24.61
CA SER A 187 6.54 -9.58 -24.04
C SER A 187 7.26 -9.16 -22.78
N LEU A 188 7.52 -7.86 -22.60
CA LEU A 188 8.05 -7.33 -21.34
C LEU A 188 7.19 -7.77 -20.16
N ASP A 189 7.83 -8.27 -19.11
CA ASP A 189 7.17 -8.69 -17.88
C ASP A 189 6.37 -7.52 -17.28
N GLN A 190 5.22 -7.85 -16.69
CA GLN A 190 4.34 -6.85 -16.09
C GLN A 190 4.50 -6.85 -14.57
N GLU A 191 4.80 -5.68 -14.01
CA GLU A 191 4.99 -5.49 -12.58
C GLU A 191 3.78 -4.79 -11.96
N ARG A 192 3.33 -5.31 -10.82
CA ARG A 192 2.18 -4.76 -10.08
C ARG A 192 2.68 -3.89 -8.92
N VAL A 193 2.35 -2.61 -8.97
CA VAL A 193 2.63 -1.66 -7.89
C VAL A 193 1.34 -1.30 -7.17
N ARG A 194 1.34 -1.52 -5.86
CA ARG A 194 0.21 -1.25 -4.97
C ARG A 194 0.46 0.00 -4.12
N PHE A 195 -0.54 0.87 -4.04
CA PHE A 195 -0.52 2.08 -3.20
C PHE A 195 -1.55 1.93 -2.07
N VAL A 196 -1.07 1.94 -0.83
CA VAL A 196 -1.87 1.75 0.38
C VAL A 196 -1.90 3.04 1.17
N VAL A 197 -3.09 3.59 1.39
CA VAL A 197 -3.33 4.67 2.35
C VAL A 197 -4.02 4.05 3.58
N PRO A 198 -3.51 4.23 4.81
CA PRO A 198 -4.13 3.66 6.01
C PRO A 198 -5.61 4.06 6.14
N GLY A 199 -6.48 3.06 6.31
CA GLY A 199 -7.93 3.27 6.43
C GLY A 199 -8.67 3.51 5.11
N VAL A 200 -7.99 3.43 3.96
CA VAL A 200 -8.59 3.58 2.62
C VAL A 200 -8.30 2.33 1.78
N ARG A 201 -9.19 2.01 0.85
CA ARG A 201 -8.98 0.90 -0.10
C ARG A 201 -7.73 1.18 -0.93
N ALA A 202 -6.85 0.18 -1.02
CA ALA A 202 -5.63 0.26 -1.82
C ALA A 202 -5.95 0.36 -3.32
N THR A 203 -5.12 1.11 -4.04
CA THR A 203 -5.16 1.19 -5.51
C THR A 203 -3.92 0.52 -6.09
N GLU A 204 -4.01 0.08 -7.34
CA GLU A 204 -2.95 -0.68 -7.98
C GLU A 204 -2.75 -0.21 -9.41
N ARG A 205 -1.51 -0.33 -9.90
CA ARG A 205 -1.15 -0.07 -11.28
C ARG A 205 -0.25 -1.19 -11.77
N THR A 206 -0.50 -1.63 -12.99
CA THR A 206 0.37 -2.56 -13.71
C THR A 206 1.21 -1.77 -14.69
N VAL A 207 2.51 -2.04 -14.74
CA VAL A 207 3.45 -1.38 -15.63
C VAL A 207 4.45 -2.39 -16.16
N ALA A 208 4.88 -2.23 -17.41
CA ALA A 208 5.94 -3.06 -17.97
C ALA A 208 7.25 -2.87 -17.17
N TRP A 209 8.04 -3.93 -17.07
CA TRP A 209 9.34 -3.91 -16.42
C TRP A 209 10.22 -2.79 -17.00
N GLY A 210 10.88 -2.05 -16.12
CA GLY A 210 11.68 -0.87 -16.48
C GLY A 210 10.87 0.38 -16.84
N GLY A 211 9.55 0.30 -16.86
CA GLY A 211 8.66 1.46 -17.00
C GLY A 211 8.66 2.33 -15.75
N THR A 212 8.02 3.51 -15.84
CA THR A 212 7.99 4.48 -14.75
C THR A 212 6.59 4.67 -14.18
N ILE A 213 6.52 4.93 -12.88
CA ILE A 213 5.27 5.29 -12.19
C ILE A 213 5.35 6.68 -11.55
N HIS A 214 4.20 7.35 -11.51
CA HIS A 214 3.97 8.54 -10.71
C HIS A 214 3.21 8.17 -9.44
N PHE A 215 3.65 8.75 -8.32
CA PHE A 215 3.00 8.56 -7.03
C PHE A 215 1.73 9.40 -6.92
N PRO A 216 0.59 8.82 -6.51
CA PRO A 216 -0.65 9.57 -6.40
C PRO A 216 -0.55 10.64 -5.30
N ARG A 217 -1.27 11.74 -5.51
CA ARG A 217 -1.51 12.74 -4.45
C ARG A 217 -2.60 12.20 -3.53
N VAL A 218 -2.37 12.29 -2.23
CA VAL A 218 -3.32 11.80 -1.22
C VAL A 218 -3.58 12.88 -0.17
N ARG A 219 -4.82 12.94 0.30
CA ARG A 219 -5.21 13.79 1.43
C ARG A 219 -5.08 13.00 2.73
N ALA A 220 -4.79 13.71 3.81
CA ALA A 220 -4.73 13.08 5.13
C ALA A 220 -6.10 12.55 5.53
N PRO A 221 -6.20 11.27 5.96
CA PRO A 221 -7.47 10.67 6.34
C PRO A 221 -7.99 11.20 7.69
N ARG A 222 -7.10 11.73 8.55
CA ARG A 222 -7.44 12.27 9.87
C ARG A 222 -7.18 13.77 9.95
N ARG A 223 -7.92 14.46 10.83
CA ARG A 223 -7.67 15.87 11.18
C ARG A 223 -6.31 16.00 11.88
N HIS A 224 -5.61 17.10 11.59
CA HIS A 224 -4.28 17.40 12.14
C HIS A 224 -3.17 16.43 11.70
N GLU A 225 -3.36 15.72 10.60
CA GLU A 225 -2.30 14.94 9.94
C GLU A 225 -1.91 15.58 8.60
N ARG A 226 -0.62 15.53 8.28
CA ARG A 226 -0.02 16.01 7.02
C ARG A 226 0.61 14.84 6.28
N PHE A 227 0.31 14.70 5.00
CA PHE A 227 0.99 13.73 4.13
C PHE A 227 2.45 14.13 3.92
N VAL A 228 3.39 13.20 4.11
CA VAL A 228 4.84 13.46 3.96
C VAL A 228 5.48 12.68 2.81
N GLY A 229 4.85 11.61 2.33
CA GLY A 229 5.37 10.83 1.21
C GLY A 229 4.94 9.37 1.25
N TRP A 230 5.38 8.63 0.25
CA TRP A 230 5.18 7.19 0.07
C TRP A 230 6.42 6.43 0.48
N LYS A 231 6.27 5.42 1.33
CA LYS A 231 7.35 4.51 1.74
C LYS A 231 7.17 3.16 1.08
N ARG A 232 8.21 2.59 0.47
CA ARG A 232 8.16 1.19 -0.01
C ARG A 232 8.14 0.24 1.19
N VAL A 233 7.16 -0.65 1.24
CA VAL A 233 7.03 -1.67 2.29
C VAL A 233 8.22 -2.63 2.21
N GLY A 234 8.86 -2.91 3.35
CA GLY A 234 10.06 -3.74 3.41
C GLY A 234 11.38 -3.04 3.04
N ALA A 235 11.34 -1.76 2.67
CA ALA A 235 12.54 -0.95 2.43
C ALA A 235 12.85 0.02 3.58
N GLY A 236 14.03 0.64 3.53
CA GLY A 236 14.48 1.66 4.49
C GLY A 236 13.60 2.91 4.55
N ALA A 237 14.01 3.91 5.33
CA ALA A 237 13.21 5.11 5.63
C ALA A 237 13.05 6.11 4.46
N HIS A 238 13.48 5.77 3.25
CA HIS A 238 13.40 6.66 2.09
C HIS A 238 11.93 6.89 1.68
N LEU A 239 11.52 8.15 1.64
CA LEU A 239 10.18 8.57 1.23
C LEU A 239 10.21 9.10 -0.21
N GLN A 240 9.22 8.70 -1.00
CA GLN A 240 8.97 9.21 -2.34
C GLN A 240 7.84 10.24 -2.29
N SER A 241 8.04 11.43 -2.85
CA SER A 241 6.99 12.45 -2.92
C SER A 241 6.00 12.12 -4.05
N SER A 242 4.88 12.84 -4.12
CA SER A 242 3.95 12.72 -5.27
C SER A 242 4.54 13.27 -6.59
N SER A 243 5.67 13.97 -6.56
CA SER A 243 6.39 14.42 -7.77
C SER A 243 7.51 13.46 -8.17
N SER A 244 7.86 12.47 -7.33
CA SER A 244 8.84 11.46 -7.68
C SER A 244 8.38 10.63 -8.89
N VAL A 245 9.35 10.29 -9.74
CA VAL A 245 9.19 9.30 -10.81
C VAL A 245 10.15 8.15 -10.51
N VAL A 246 9.62 6.94 -10.40
CA VAL A 246 10.42 5.76 -10.07
C VAL A 246 10.27 4.71 -11.16
N ARG A 247 11.41 4.17 -11.58
CA ARG A 247 11.49 3.01 -12.47
C ARG A 247 11.08 1.75 -11.70
N VAL A 248 10.16 0.98 -12.27
CA VAL A 248 9.64 -0.25 -11.67
C VAL A 248 10.43 -1.42 -12.23
N VAL A 249 11.20 -2.07 -11.37
CA VAL A 249 12.01 -3.26 -11.71
C VAL A 249 11.55 -4.51 -10.96
N ALA A 250 10.55 -4.37 -10.08
CA ALA A 250 9.93 -5.42 -9.33
C ALA A 250 8.59 -4.94 -8.74
N SER A 251 7.64 -5.85 -8.64
CA SER A 251 6.37 -5.67 -7.95
C SER A 251 6.59 -5.26 -6.49
N GLY A 252 5.65 -4.48 -5.95
CA GLY A 252 5.81 -3.97 -4.60
C GLY A 252 4.67 -3.11 -4.11
N THR A 253 4.67 -2.86 -2.80
CA THR A 253 3.69 -2.00 -2.15
C THR A 253 4.35 -0.75 -1.62
N PHE A 254 3.71 0.40 -1.85
CA PHE A 254 4.04 1.67 -1.24
C PHE A 254 2.92 2.07 -0.28
N SER A 255 3.29 2.48 0.93
CA SER A 255 2.36 2.95 1.95
C SER A 255 2.51 4.46 2.17
N ALA A 256 1.40 5.17 2.22
CA ALA A 256 1.38 6.59 2.50
C ALA A 256 1.73 6.86 3.97
N VAL A 257 2.65 7.78 4.20
CA VAL A 257 3.12 8.19 5.53
C VAL A 257 2.56 9.56 5.86
N PHE A 258 2.07 9.71 7.09
CA PHE A 258 1.48 10.94 7.62
C PHE A 258 2.15 11.32 8.94
N VAL A 259 2.27 12.61 9.21
CA VAL A 259 2.76 13.16 10.49
C VAL A 259 1.68 13.99 11.16
N ARG A 260 1.58 13.93 12.49
CA ARG A 260 0.66 14.78 13.25
C ARG A 260 1.25 16.18 13.39
N GLU A 261 0.43 17.20 13.16
CA GLU A 261 0.79 18.59 13.43
C GLU A 261 0.65 18.87 14.93
N SER A 262 1.74 19.32 15.56
CA SER A 262 1.76 19.72 16.97
C SER A 262 1.03 21.05 17.16
N VAL A 263 -0.13 21.04 17.81
CA VAL A 263 -0.79 22.27 18.28
C VAL A 263 -0.16 22.66 19.61
N THR A 264 0.63 23.73 19.65
CA THR A 264 1.09 24.32 20.90
C THR A 264 -0.12 24.84 21.70
N PRO A 265 -0.35 24.39 22.95
CA PRO A 265 -1.51 24.83 23.72
C PRO A 265 -1.42 26.33 24.02
N HIS A 266 -2.52 27.06 23.81
CA HIS A 266 -2.59 28.49 24.09
C HIS A 266 -2.43 28.74 25.60
N ARG A 267 -1.46 29.57 25.97
CA ARG A 267 -1.14 29.91 27.36
C ARG A 267 -1.57 31.33 27.68
N VAL A 268 -2.18 31.49 28.84
CA VAL A 268 -2.73 32.74 29.38
C VAL A 268 -1.96 33.11 30.64
N VAL A 269 -1.68 34.40 30.82
CA VAL A 269 -0.95 34.91 32.00
C VAL A 269 -1.92 35.60 32.98
N ILE A 270 -1.86 35.19 34.24
CA ILE A 270 -2.56 35.85 35.35
C ILE A 270 -1.56 36.72 36.11
N HIS A 271 -1.86 38.00 36.22
CA HIS A 271 -1.06 38.98 36.95
C HIS A 271 -1.63 39.20 38.36
N PHE A 272 -0.76 39.60 39.28
CA PHE A 272 -1.13 39.91 40.66
C PHE A 272 -0.69 41.32 41.01
N ASP A 273 -1.63 42.11 41.48
CA ASP A 273 -1.42 43.46 41.96
C ASP A 273 -1.44 43.45 43.49
N VAL A 274 -0.30 43.80 44.08
CA VAL A 274 -0.06 43.78 45.54
C VAL A 274 0.12 45.19 46.10
N THR A 275 -0.45 46.20 45.45
CA THR A 275 -0.26 47.62 45.78
C THR A 275 -0.41 47.90 47.28
N GLY A 276 0.61 48.57 47.83
CA GLY A 276 0.68 48.96 49.24
C GLY A 276 1.28 47.92 50.18
N ALA A 277 1.68 46.74 49.69
CA ALA A 277 2.36 45.71 50.48
C ALA A 277 3.83 45.52 50.06
N SER A 278 4.64 45.05 50.99
CA SER A 278 5.95 44.46 50.74
C SER A 278 5.81 42.97 50.37
N GLY A 279 6.74 42.46 49.56
CA GLY A 279 6.68 41.12 48.96
C GLY A 279 6.45 41.16 47.44
N LYS A 280 6.72 40.05 46.75
CA LYS A 280 6.48 39.90 45.31
C LYS A 280 5.63 38.68 45.05
N MET A 281 4.74 38.78 44.08
CA MET A 281 4.06 37.61 43.52
C MET A 281 4.22 37.59 42.00
N ALA A 282 4.88 36.55 41.49
CA ALA A 282 5.16 36.43 40.06
C ALA A 282 3.88 36.11 39.27
N PRO A 283 3.73 36.66 38.04
CA PRO A 283 2.65 36.26 37.15
C PRO A 283 2.69 34.75 36.87
N GLN A 284 1.52 34.14 36.73
CA GLN A 284 1.40 32.70 36.46
C GLN A 284 0.96 32.45 35.01
N SER A 285 1.74 31.64 34.28
CA SER A 285 1.43 31.20 32.90
C SER A 285 0.73 29.85 32.92
N LEU A 286 -0.55 29.83 32.50
CA LEU A 286 -1.47 28.70 32.62
C LEU A 286 -2.04 28.32 31.25
N VAL A 287 -2.48 27.07 31.07
CA VAL A 287 -3.09 26.62 29.82
C VAL A 287 -4.56 27.05 29.80
N GLU A 288 -5.01 27.71 28.73
CA GLU A 288 -6.41 28.09 28.58
C GLU A 288 -7.33 26.86 28.65
N GLY A 289 -8.41 26.93 29.42
CA GLY A 289 -9.35 25.85 29.66
C GLY A 289 -9.00 24.92 30.83
N SER A 290 -7.79 25.01 31.40
CA SER A 290 -7.40 24.24 32.59
C SER A 290 -8.05 24.78 33.88
N VAL A 291 -8.17 23.93 34.91
CA VAL A 291 -8.62 24.33 36.25
C VAL A 291 -7.41 24.74 37.09
N TRP A 292 -7.41 25.97 37.57
CA TRP A 292 -6.34 26.59 38.34
C TRP A 292 -6.77 26.85 39.80
N THR A 293 -5.82 26.83 40.73
CA THR A 293 -6.04 27.07 42.17
C THR A 293 -5.37 28.38 42.57
N ILE A 294 -6.14 29.29 43.18
CA ILE A 294 -5.71 30.66 43.50
C ILE A 294 -4.73 30.66 44.69
N PRO A 295 -3.57 31.32 44.56
CA PRO A 295 -2.52 31.32 45.59
C PRO A 295 -2.93 32.06 46.87
N SER A 296 -2.36 31.65 47.99
CA SER A 296 -2.71 32.13 49.34
C SER A 296 -2.13 33.48 49.74
N GLY A 297 -1.22 34.06 48.94
CA GLY A 297 -0.61 35.37 49.23
C GLY A 297 0.25 35.40 50.50
N VAL A 298 0.65 34.24 51.04
CA VAL A 298 1.41 34.09 52.30
C VAL A 298 2.75 34.84 52.33
N SER A 299 3.30 35.19 51.15
CA SER A 299 4.54 35.95 51.01
C SER A 299 4.34 37.47 51.00
N LEU A 300 3.11 37.97 51.19
CA LEU A 300 2.78 39.39 51.15
C LEU A 300 2.64 39.95 52.57
N HIS A 301 3.27 41.08 52.82
CA HIS A 301 3.26 41.75 54.11
C HIS A 301 2.97 43.23 53.96
N ARG A 302 1.93 43.73 54.64
CA ARG A 302 1.58 45.15 54.66
C ARG A 302 1.47 45.62 56.11
N PRO A 303 2.39 46.49 56.60
CA PRO A 303 2.37 46.94 57.99
C PRO A 303 1.02 47.55 58.38
N GLY A 304 0.42 47.08 59.47
CA GLY A 304 -0.90 47.53 59.94
C GLY A 304 -2.09 47.03 59.12
N PHE A 305 -1.89 46.08 58.20
CA PHE A 305 -2.98 45.48 57.42
C PHE A 305 -2.87 43.95 57.34
N LYS A 306 -4.02 43.27 57.37
CA LYS A 306 -4.13 41.83 57.13
C LYS A 306 -4.59 41.56 55.70
N PHE A 307 -3.90 40.64 55.01
CA PHE A 307 -4.31 40.16 53.70
C PHE A 307 -5.56 39.27 53.83
N LEU A 308 -6.60 39.56 53.04
CA LEU A 308 -7.86 38.82 53.09
C LEU A 308 -8.03 37.83 51.93
N GLY A 309 -7.40 38.09 50.79
CA GLY A 309 -7.58 37.32 49.56
C GLY A 309 -7.51 38.22 48.32
N TRP A 310 -7.93 37.69 47.19
CA TRP A 310 -7.87 38.37 45.90
C TRP A 310 -9.22 38.89 45.44
N SER A 311 -9.19 39.92 44.59
CA SER A 311 -10.34 40.41 43.86
C SER A 311 -10.01 40.65 42.39
N THR A 312 -11.01 40.54 41.52
CA THR A 312 -10.90 40.92 40.11
C THR A 312 -11.09 42.43 39.87
N SER A 313 -11.30 43.22 40.93
CA SER A 313 -11.46 44.68 40.86
C SER A 313 -10.46 45.38 41.78
N SER A 314 -9.83 46.43 41.26
CA SER A 314 -8.83 47.23 41.97
C SER A 314 -9.40 48.06 43.12
N ALA A 315 -10.69 48.38 43.07
CA ALA A 315 -11.39 49.15 44.10
C ALA A 315 -12.13 48.26 45.12
N ALA A 316 -11.96 46.94 45.04
CA ALA A 316 -12.72 46.03 45.88
C ALA A 316 -12.23 46.06 47.34
N VAL A 317 -13.15 46.38 48.24
CA VAL A 317 -13.01 46.21 49.69
C VAL A 317 -13.44 44.81 50.15
N THR A 318 -13.96 43.98 49.26
CA THR A 318 -14.40 42.61 49.52
C THR A 318 -13.66 41.61 48.62
N VAL A 319 -13.32 40.44 49.19
CA VAL A 319 -12.67 39.33 48.48
C VAL A 319 -13.71 38.58 47.67
N ASN A 320 -13.49 38.35 46.37
CA ASN A 320 -14.30 37.43 45.55
C ASN A 320 -13.51 36.20 45.08
N ARG A 321 -12.20 36.17 45.34
CA ARG A 321 -11.27 35.08 45.02
C ARG A 321 -10.41 34.74 46.24
N PRO A 322 -10.92 33.93 47.18
CA PRO A 322 -10.15 33.56 48.36
C PRO A 322 -9.00 32.61 48.01
N ALA A 323 -8.00 32.56 48.89
CA ALA A 323 -6.91 31.59 48.82
C ALA A 323 -7.46 30.15 48.69
N GLY A 324 -6.92 29.36 47.76
CA GLY A 324 -7.34 27.98 47.52
C GLY A 324 -8.60 27.81 46.66
N PHE A 325 -9.26 28.90 46.24
CA PHE A 325 -10.38 28.84 45.30
C PHE A 325 -9.94 28.24 43.96
N ARG A 326 -10.79 27.41 43.34
CA ARG A 326 -10.49 26.77 42.04
C ARG A 326 -11.37 27.34 40.94
N GLU A 327 -10.78 27.69 39.81
CA GLU A 327 -11.52 28.22 38.66
C GLU A 327 -10.94 27.78 37.31
N LYS A 328 -11.75 27.94 36.25
CA LYS A 328 -11.30 27.67 34.88
C LYS A 328 -10.59 28.90 34.30
N VAL A 329 -9.40 28.70 33.75
CA VAL A 329 -8.64 29.76 33.07
C VAL A 329 -9.27 30.03 31.72
N THR A 330 -9.77 31.24 31.50
CA THR A 330 -10.44 31.62 30.25
C THR A 330 -9.79 32.79 29.53
N ARG A 331 -9.13 33.70 30.25
CA ARG A 331 -8.47 34.88 29.68
C ARG A 331 -7.47 35.48 30.64
N ALA A 332 -6.59 36.32 30.13
CA ALA A 332 -5.65 37.07 30.95
C ALA A 332 -6.43 38.00 31.89
N SER A 333 -5.99 38.07 33.13
CA SER A 333 -6.62 38.93 34.14
C SER A 333 -5.61 39.33 35.22
N THR A 334 -5.94 40.41 35.93
CA THR A 334 -5.19 40.87 37.09
C THR A 334 -6.04 40.65 38.33
N LEU A 335 -5.44 40.00 39.34
CA LEU A 335 -6.01 39.85 40.67
C LEU A 335 -5.38 40.87 41.61
N PHE A 336 -6.22 41.64 42.30
CA PHE A 336 -5.84 42.69 43.23
C PHE A 336 -5.93 42.18 44.67
N ALA A 337 -4.90 42.45 45.46
CA ALA A 337 -4.85 42.08 46.86
C ALA A 337 -5.84 42.91 47.69
N VAL A 338 -6.70 42.25 48.46
CA VAL A 338 -7.66 42.89 49.35
C VAL A 338 -7.13 42.87 50.79
N TRP A 339 -7.15 44.02 51.46
CA TRP A 339 -6.53 44.24 52.76
C TRP A 339 -7.54 44.76 53.79
N LYS A 340 -7.39 44.36 55.06
CA LYS A 340 -8.10 44.95 56.21
C LYS A 340 -7.11 45.72 57.08
N ALA A 341 -7.41 46.98 57.39
CA ALA A 341 -6.63 47.75 58.36
C ALA A 341 -6.80 47.12 59.76
N LEU A 342 -5.69 46.89 60.45
CA LEU A 342 -5.67 46.56 61.86
C LEU A 342 -5.88 47.86 62.66
N PRO A 343 -6.66 47.85 63.75
CA PRO A 343 -6.94 49.05 64.53
C PRO A 343 -5.66 49.74 65.01
N SER A 344 -5.63 51.06 64.87
CA SER A 344 -4.47 51.92 65.12
C SER A 344 -4.23 52.13 66.62
N THR A 345 -3.53 51.20 67.26
CA THR A 345 -2.68 51.50 68.42
C THR A 345 -1.31 50.91 68.13
N GLY A 346 -0.39 51.78 67.74
CA GLY A 346 0.86 51.48 67.03
C GLY A 346 1.95 50.68 67.76
N THR A 347 1.58 49.74 68.63
CA THR A 347 2.56 48.87 69.32
C THR A 347 2.03 47.45 69.65
N LEU A 348 0.82 47.07 69.22
CA LEU A 348 0.30 45.70 69.45
C LEU A 348 0.91 44.68 68.48
N THR A 349 1.55 43.64 69.02
CA THR A 349 2.11 42.50 68.26
C THR A 349 1.11 41.35 68.25
N GLU A 350 0.88 40.72 67.10
CA GLU A 350 0.05 39.51 67.01
C GLU A 350 0.76 38.35 67.72
N VAL A 351 0.12 37.80 68.75
CA VAL A 351 0.71 36.76 69.60
C VAL A 351 0.22 35.38 69.19
N ALA A 352 -1.04 35.25 68.77
CA ALA A 352 -1.59 34.02 68.20
C ALA A 352 -2.86 34.26 67.38
N VAL A 353 -3.06 33.39 66.39
CA VAL A 353 -4.35 33.19 65.71
C VAL A 353 -4.98 31.91 66.26
N ILE A 354 -6.19 32.03 66.78
CA ILE A 354 -7.03 30.90 67.17
C ILE A 354 -7.82 30.50 65.92
N GLU A 355 -7.47 29.34 65.37
CA GLU A 355 -7.98 28.84 64.08
C GLU A 355 -9.52 28.68 64.02
N ILE A 356 -10.01 28.14 62.89
CA ILE A 356 -11.40 28.19 62.41
C ILE A 356 -12.40 27.51 63.36
N PHE A 357 -13.24 28.29 64.04
CA PHE A 357 -14.41 27.79 64.78
C PHE A 357 -15.37 27.08 63.81
N ASN A 358 -16.08 26.05 64.29
CA ASN A 358 -17.20 25.49 63.52
C ASN A 358 -18.31 26.54 63.33
N PRO A 359 -19.11 26.46 62.23
CA PRO A 359 -20.23 27.37 62.01
C PRO A 359 -21.16 27.44 63.23
N ASN A 360 -21.57 28.64 63.63
CA ASN A 360 -22.41 28.92 64.80
C ASN A 360 -21.87 28.42 66.16
N SER A 361 -20.59 28.01 66.25
CA SER A 361 -19.99 27.49 67.48
C SER A 361 -19.05 28.48 68.17
N THR A 362 -18.96 28.39 69.50
CA THR A 362 -17.99 29.07 70.37
C THR A 362 -17.07 28.08 71.09
N ILE A 363 -17.14 26.80 70.75
CA ILE A 363 -16.34 25.73 71.38
C ILE A 363 -14.92 25.76 70.80
N LEU A 364 -13.92 25.82 71.68
CA LEU A 364 -12.50 25.73 71.31
C LEU A 364 -12.13 24.27 71.00
N SER A 365 -11.51 24.02 69.84
CA SER A 365 -10.90 22.74 69.53
C SER A 365 -9.59 22.54 70.32
N SER A 366 -9.06 21.32 70.37
CA SER A 366 -7.78 21.03 71.02
C SER A 366 -6.62 21.86 70.46
N ALA A 367 -6.60 22.09 69.14
CA ALA A 367 -5.60 22.95 68.49
C ALA A 367 -5.73 24.42 68.93
N MET A 368 -6.96 24.91 69.07
CA MET A 368 -7.24 26.27 69.54
C MET A 368 -6.82 26.48 70.98
N VAL A 369 -7.09 25.50 71.85
CA VAL A 369 -6.64 25.53 73.25
C VAL A 369 -5.12 25.63 73.31
N SER A 370 -4.40 24.81 72.54
CA SER A 370 -2.95 24.87 72.44
C SER A 370 -2.43 26.22 71.92
N ALA A 371 -3.11 26.82 70.95
CA ALA A 371 -2.75 28.14 70.42
C ALA A 371 -2.89 29.23 71.49
N VAL A 372 -3.98 29.21 72.28
CA VAL A 372 -4.19 30.16 73.39
C VAL A 372 -3.15 29.97 74.50
N GLN A 373 -2.81 28.74 74.85
CA GLN A 373 -1.77 28.43 75.84
C GLN A 373 -0.39 28.94 75.39
N ASN A 374 -0.03 28.70 74.12
CA ASN A 374 1.21 29.24 73.55
C ASN A 374 1.22 30.77 73.53
N ALA A 375 0.05 31.39 73.27
CA ALA A 375 -0.10 32.83 73.35
C ALA A 375 0.15 33.33 74.77
N ALA A 376 -0.44 32.70 75.79
CA ALA A 376 -0.24 33.04 77.20
C ALA A 376 1.24 32.98 77.58
N GLN A 377 1.95 31.91 77.18
CA GLN A 377 3.38 31.77 77.42
C GLN A 377 4.19 32.87 76.73
N LYS A 378 3.80 33.28 75.52
CA LYS A 378 4.48 34.34 74.77
C LYS A 378 4.22 35.73 75.37
N VAL A 379 3.00 35.99 75.88
CA VAL A 379 2.64 37.20 76.62
C VAL A 379 3.54 37.36 77.85
N VAL A 380 3.62 36.33 78.70
CA VAL A 380 4.47 36.37 79.91
C VAL A 380 5.95 36.49 79.55
N ARG A 381 6.42 35.68 78.58
CA ARG A 381 7.84 35.65 78.18
C ARG A 381 8.32 36.99 77.63
N LEU A 382 7.46 37.72 76.91
CA LEU A 382 7.80 39.01 76.31
C LEU A 382 7.41 40.20 77.19
N GLY A 383 6.79 39.97 78.35
CA GLY A 383 6.44 41.01 79.32
C GLY A 383 5.30 41.92 78.87
N TYR A 384 4.35 41.41 78.07
CA TYR A 384 3.22 42.21 77.62
C TYR A 384 2.19 42.44 78.73
N HIS A 385 1.67 43.67 78.83
CA HIS A 385 0.78 44.09 79.93
C HIS A 385 -0.65 44.40 79.46
N GLN A 386 -0.86 44.55 78.15
CA GLN A 386 -2.19 44.70 77.56
C GLN A 386 -2.40 43.66 76.47
N VAL A 387 -3.55 42.98 76.50
CA VAL A 387 -3.96 42.01 75.50
C VAL A 387 -5.35 42.35 74.98
N VAL A 388 -5.53 42.27 73.68
CA VAL A 388 -6.84 42.42 73.03
C VAL A 388 -7.14 41.15 72.27
N VAL A 389 -8.32 40.58 72.50
CA VAL A 389 -8.79 39.38 71.81
C VAL A 389 -9.95 39.77 70.91
N TYR A 390 -9.76 39.66 69.60
CA TYR A 390 -10.81 39.92 68.62
C TYR A 390 -11.48 38.61 68.22
N GLY A 391 -12.81 38.60 68.14
CA GLY A 391 -13.57 37.47 67.64
C GLY A 391 -14.34 37.84 66.38
N TYR A 392 -14.43 36.88 65.44
CA TYR A 392 -14.99 37.10 64.11
C TYR A 392 -16.10 36.11 63.76
N ALA A 393 -17.09 36.57 63.00
CA ALA A 393 -18.17 35.76 62.43
C ALA A 393 -18.30 35.98 60.91
N THR A 394 -18.84 35.01 60.18
CA THR A 394 -18.89 34.97 58.72
C THR A 394 -20.31 34.92 58.18
N GLY A 395 -20.48 35.07 56.86
CA GLY A 395 -21.79 35.03 56.19
C GLY A 395 -22.50 33.69 56.33
N ALA A 396 -21.75 32.63 56.62
CA ALA A 396 -22.25 31.28 56.93
C ALA A 396 -22.76 31.14 58.38
N ASP A 397 -22.40 32.04 59.29
CA ASP A 397 -23.03 32.14 60.61
C ASP A 397 -24.40 32.83 60.46
N SER A 398 -25.40 32.42 61.26
CA SER A 398 -26.78 32.90 61.09
C SER A 398 -26.86 34.44 61.23
N ALA A 399 -27.59 35.09 60.30
CA ALA A 399 -27.63 36.54 60.19
C ALA A 399 -28.08 37.26 61.47
N ILE A 400 -28.91 36.60 62.27
CA ILE A 400 -29.57 37.14 63.47
C ILE A 400 -28.61 37.20 64.67
N GLY A 401 -27.51 36.44 64.68
CA GLY A 401 -26.63 36.30 65.85
C GLY A 401 -25.15 36.62 65.64
N ALA A 402 -24.72 36.99 64.42
CA ALA A 402 -23.30 37.06 64.07
C ALA A 402 -22.47 38.07 64.90
N VAL A 403 -23.05 39.22 65.29
CA VAL A 403 -22.36 40.18 66.19
C VAL A 403 -22.15 39.56 67.58
N GLY A 404 -23.21 39.00 68.19
CA GLY A 404 -23.11 38.31 69.47
C GLY A 404 -22.24 37.05 69.44
N LEU A 405 -22.16 36.35 68.31
CA LEU A 405 -21.31 35.18 68.14
C LEU A 405 -19.83 35.56 68.05
N SER A 406 -19.51 36.64 67.32
CA SER A 406 -18.15 37.17 67.22
C SER A 406 -17.62 37.59 68.59
N GLU A 407 -18.45 38.25 69.39
CA GLU A 407 -18.10 38.66 70.74
C GLU A 407 -17.93 37.46 71.69
N ARG A 408 -18.84 36.47 71.63
CA ARG A 408 -18.72 35.25 72.45
C ARG A 408 -17.46 34.45 72.12
N ARG A 409 -17.04 34.38 70.86
CA ARG A 409 -15.76 33.74 70.47
C ARG A 409 -14.57 34.46 71.11
N ALA A 410 -14.56 35.79 71.09
CA ALA A 410 -13.54 36.60 71.77
C ALA A 410 -13.53 36.36 73.28
N GLN A 411 -14.71 36.30 73.90
CA GLN A 411 -14.87 36.09 75.34
C GLN A 411 -14.39 34.70 75.78
N VAL A 412 -14.73 33.63 75.04
CA VAL A 412 -14.30 32.26 75.38
C VAL A 412 -12.78 32.12 75.28
N ALA A 413 -12.18 32.66 74.23
CA ALA A 413 -10.72 32.72 74.08
C ALA A 413 -10.06 33.52 75.22
N THR A 414 -10.64 34.67 75.57
CA THR A 414 -10.17 35.52 76.68
C THR A 414 -10.24 34.81 78.03
N ALA A 415 -11.31 34.06 78.29
CA ALA A 415 -11.48 33.33 79.54
C ALA A 415 -10.39 32.26 79.71
N LEU A 416 -10.09 31.51 78.65
CA LEU A 416 -9.00 30.54 78.67
C LEU A 416 -7.64 31.24 78.85
N LEU A 417 -7.38 32.30 78.08
CA LEU A 417 -6.13 33.06 78.16
C LEU A 417 -5.90 33.61 79.57
N ARG A 418 -6.93 34.18 80.20
CA ARG A 418 -6.86 34.68 81.58
C ARG A 418 -6.52 33.57 82.57
N THR A 419 -7.10 32.38 82.38
CA THR A 419 -6.82 31.23 83.23
C THR A 419 -5.38 30.78 83.08
N ASP A 420 -4.85 30.73 81.85
CA ASP A 420 -3.48 30.31 81.59
C ASP A 420 -2.45 31.34 82.10
N LEU A 421 -2.71 32.65 81.93
CA LEU A 421 -1.85 33.71 82.47
C LEU A 421 -1.77 33.68 84.00
N LEU A 422 -2.89 33.43 84.69
CA LEU A 422 -2.91 33.26 86.15
C LEU A 422 -2.07 32.06 86.60
N ARG A 423 -2.11 30.92 85.87
CA ARG A 423 -1.26 29.76 86.18
C ARG A 423 0.23 30.04 85.96
N LEU A 424 0.55 30.95 85.04
CA LEU A 424 1.92 31.37 84.75
C LEU A 424 2.43 32.48 85.69
N GLY A 425 1.60 32.94 86.64
CA GLY A 425 1.99 33.92 87.66
C GLY A 425 1.80 35.38 87.28
N ASP A 426 1.14 35.69 86.14
CA ASP A 426 0.90 37.06 85.68
C ASP A 426 -0.60 37.41 85.71
N GLY A 427 -1.07 37.89 86.86
CA GLY A 427 -2.48 38.24 87.08
C GLY A 427 -2.86 39.67 86.70
N ASN A 428 -1.89 40.52 86.32
CA ASN A 428 -2.10 41.96 86.13
C ASN A 428 -2.26 42.37 84.65
N VAL A 429 -2.22 41.42 83.71
CA VAL A 429 -2.43 41.69 82.29
C VAL A 429 -3.87 42.14 82.02
N SER A 430 -4.03 43.33 81.44
CA SER A 430 -5.34 43.84 81.03
C SER A 430 -5.79 43.17 79.74
N ILE A 431 -6.83 42.32 79.80
CA ILE A 431 -7.36 41.61 78.62
C ILE A 431 -8.74 42.17 78.21
N LYS A 432 -8.86 42.65 76.98
CA LYS A 432 -10.13 43.17 76.41
C LYS A 432 -10.65 42.28 75.28
N PRO A 433 -11.81 41.59 75.44
CA PRO A 433 -12.48 40.93 74.33
C PRO A 433 -13.25 41.94 73.47
N LEU A 434 -13.15 41.81 72.15
CA LEU A 434 -13.89 42.64 71.18
C LEU A 434 -14.55 41.77 70.11
N GLY A 435 -15.86 41.95 69.91
CA GLY A 435 -16.59 41.31 68.81
C GLY A 435 -16.62 42.22 67.58
N GLU A 436 -16.08 41.77 66.46
CA GLU A 436 -15.89 42.58 65.25
C GLU A 436 -17.03 42.43 64.22
N GLY A 437 -18.07 41.67 64.55
CA GLY A 437 -19.25 41.52 63.72
C GLY A 437 -19.12 40.49 62.59
N ARG A 438 -19.99 40.65 61.56
CA ARG A 438 -20.22 39.67 60.48
C ARG A 438 -19.50 40.07 59.19
N PHE A 439 -18.65 39.19 58.67
CA PHE A 439 -18.16 39.28 57.30
C PHE A 439 -19.22 38.75 56.33
N THR A 440 -19.65 39.54 55.35
CA THR A 440 -20.79 39.22 54.48
C THR A 440 -20.52 38.14 53.42
N ASN A 441 -19.26 37.73 53.21
CA ASN A 441 -18.95 36.70 52.23
C ASN A 441 -18.92 35.29 52.86
N SER A 442 -19.85 34.43 52.43
CA SER A 442 -20.05 33.06 52.94
C SER A 442 -18.99 32.05 52.47
N ALA A 443 -18.15 32.42 51.48
CA ALA A 443 -17.06 31.57 50.98
C ALA A 443 -15.79 31.59 51.85
N LEU A 444 -15.79 32.38 52.92
CA LEU A 444 -14.63 32.65 53.79
C LEU A 444 -14.69 31.80 55.07
N SER A 445 -14.64 30.47 54.96
CA SER A 445 -14.55 29.59 56.14
C SER A 445 -13.33 29.89 57.02
N SER A 446 -12.29 30.50 56.45
CA SER A 446 -11.03 30.93 57.11
C SER A 446 -11.16 32.10 58.09
N PHE A 447 -12.33 32.73 58.22
CA PHE A 447 -12.53 33.94 59.04
C PHE A 447 -13.41 33.74 60.27
N ARG A 448 -13.75 32.49 60.63
CA ARG A 448 -14.33 32.17 61.94
C ARG A 448 -13.19 32.02 62.94
N VAL A 449 -12.46 33.08 63.24
CA VAL A 449 -11.25 33.03 64.08
C VAL A 449 -11.40 33.91 65.30
N ALA A 450 -10.53 33.70 66.27
CA ALA A 450 -10.25 34.69 67.30
C ALA A 450 -8.76 35.03 67.27
N GLU A 451 -8.40 36.31 67.37
CA GLU A 451 -7.02 36.78 67.22
C GLU A 451 -6.59 37.47 68.50
N ILE A 452 -5.41 37.10 69.02
CA ILE A 452 -4.84 37.64 70.25
C ILE A 452 -3.69 38.57 69.88
N PHE A 453 -3.83 39.84 70.25
CA PHE A 453 -2.80 40.86 70.11
C PHE A 453 -2.35 41.33 71.49
N ALA A 454 -1.05 41.60 71.67
CA ALA A 454 -0.53 42.06 72.95
C ALA A 454 0.54 43.14 72.81
N HIS A 455 0.66 43.98 73.83
CA HIS A 455 1.65 45.05 73.97
C HIS A 455 2.17 45.14 75.40
#